data_AF-A0A9X3B137-F1
#
_entry.id   AF-A0A9X3B137-F1
#
_cell.length_a   1.000
_cell.length_b   1.000
_cell.length_c   1.000
_cell.angle_alpha   90.00
_cell.angle_beta   90.00
_cell.angle_gamma   90.00
#
_symmetry.space_group_name_H-M   'P 1'
#
loop_
_entity.id
_entity.type
_entity.pdbx_description
1 polymer ?
#
loop_
_entity_poly.entity_id
_entity_poly.type
_entity_poly.pdbx_seq_one_letter_code
_entity_poly.pdbx_strand_id
1 'polypeptide(L)'
;MFSLNKMPTLGYFNKVVCDSIGLWTSQDKGITFSVPAKEKQRREALKIAFSEIQKEDGSYGGLNELLSVTSRISPKQRNEIKKNKTVQAYVNYLSKEDFSSYHELVELREYIYAVIDARFSEQEVAFFAKRYYELSIDYYREFVREFTVKPAKALESYQYFIESILKQMIYVLRINCLGTIQHELGHYSKESWPLRSFADAATNLCNVSLHELNQFHEIRLSGRLSDLDIWETDFKATPVNTKSKQVIDRLSRNNRIKWDSFYSTMKPLVSLLPPAIDKEHFTLSAFTAFVTHNLNSHLSVLDISPCSEIDDSYPSLSTENCIPVTQRIDFLINNFVEPSGHEIESSMEQYSNYKKNLMIAKSFLDRELDVPNTITLTYDIHLTDFPVEKLAGRTDWINEWILARVALNSGNPGGALYHYKNAHELAKYKAGSLYLIFYFQVCAFCKSQFKKLRATSEEDVFDRFYEPLGSEVSKYAILVGFSPNHTRDPKTLMPRSSAPIKEQTMIRKIDSLAERIGSSH
;
A
#
# COMPACT_ATOMS: atom_id res chain seq x y z
N MET A 1 -5.47 8.98 20.45
CA MET A 1 -4.75 10.19 20.02
C MET A 1 -3.46 9.73 19.36
N PHE A 2 -3.25 10.04 18.08
CA PHE A 2 -1.97 9.79 17.42
C PHE A 2 -0.91 10.67 18.08
N SER A 3 0.23 10.11 18.50
CA SER A 3 1.38 10.95 18.84
C SER A 3 1.86 11.58 17.53
N LEU A 4 1.79 12.90 17.43
CA LEU A 4 2.07 13.73 16.25
C LEU A 4 3.51 13.62 15.67
N ASN A 5 4.31 12.62 16.05
CA ASN A 5 5.72 12.50 15.66
C ASN A 5 6.11 11.12 15.07
N LYS A 6 5.16 10.32 14.58
CA LYS A 6 5.44 8.98 14.04
C LYS A 6 5.02 8.84 12.58
N MET A 7 5.83 8.11 11.82
CA MET A 7 5.51 7.68 10.46
C MET A 7 4.21 6.86 10.50
N PRO A 8 3.22 7.12 9.64
CA PRO A 8 1.98 6.36 9.67
C PRO A 8 2.20 4.85 9.40
N THR A 9 1.51 4.01 10.15
CA THR A 9 1.42 2.57 9.87
C THR A 9 0.71 2.29 8.55
N LEU A 10 0.86 1.10 7.99
CA LEU A 10 0.15 0.72 6.75
C LEU A 10 -1.37 0.69 6.96
N GLY A 11 -1.85 0.24 8.11
CA GLY A 11 -3.27 0.24 8.48
C GLY A 11 -3.88 1.65 8.53
N TYR A 12 -3.13 2.62 9.09
CA TYR A 12 -3.56 4.02 9.07
C TYR A 12 -3.59 4.59 7.65
N PHE A 13 -2.54 4.37 6.87
CA PHE A 13 -2.47 4.85 5.49
C PHE A 13 -3.59 4.24 4.63
N ASN A 14 -3.90 2.95 4.82
CA ASN A 14 -5.04 2.29 4.17
C ASN A 14 -6.37 3.01 4.45
N LYS A 15 -6.59 3.45 5.69
CA LYS A 15 -7.76 4.28 6.02
C LYS A 15 -7.75 5.63 5.30
N VAL A 16 -6.59 6.27 5.17
CA VAL A 16 -6.45 7.54 4.43
C VAL A 16 -6.83 7.35 2.95
N VAL A 17 -6.36 6.28 2.32
CA VAL A 17 -6.70 5.93 0.93
C VAL A 17 -8.20 5.65 0.76
N CYS A 18 -8.82 4.89 1.68
CA CYS A 18 -10.26 4.64 1.64
C CYS A 18 -11.10 5.92 1.87
N ASP A 19 -10.65 6.78 2.78
CA ASP A 19 -11.28 8.07 3.06
C ASP A 19 -11.13 9.03 1.86
N SER A 20 -9.98 9.03 1.16
CA SER A 20 -9.71 9.97 0.05
C SER A 20 -10.61 9.72 -1.16
N ILE A 21 -10.94 8.45 -1.44
CA ILE A 21 -11.92 8.08 -2.48
C ILE A 21 -13.38 8.21 -2.00
N GLY A 22 -13.64 8.57 -0.74
CA GLY A 22 -15.02 8.73 -0.25
C GLY A 22 -15.82 7.41 -0.23
N LEU A 23 -15.15 6.32 0.15
CA LEU A 23 -15.67 4.95 0.06
C LEU A 23 -16.91 4.71 0.96
N TRP A 24 -16.94 5.38 2.12
CA TRP A 24 -17.93 5.10 3.15
C TRP A 24 -19.27 5.77 2.86
N THR A 25 -20.34 4.97 2.85
CA THR A 25 -21.71 5.45 2.74
C THR A 25 -22.41 5.46 4.10
N SER A 26 -23.41 6.33 4.25
CA SER A 26 -24.31 6.31 5.40
C SER A 26 -25.43 5.26 5.27
N GLN A 27 -25.52 4.59 4.12
CA GLN A 27 -26.57 3.62 3.82
C GLN A 27 -26.16 2.23 4.29
N ASP A 28 -27.04 1.57 5.03
CA ASP A 28 -26.79 0.25 5.64
C ASP A 28 -27.03 -0.90 4.61
N LYS A 29 -26.43 -0.78 3.42
CA LYS A 29 -26.55 -1.78 2.35
C LYS A 29 -25.68 -3.00 2.65
N GLY A 30 -26.27 -4.19 2.50
CA GLY A 30 -25.53 -5.45 2.45
C GLY A 30 -24.81 -5.59 1.11
N ILE A 31 -23.54 -5.99 1.16
CA ILE A 31 -22.68 -6.21 -0.01
C ILE A 31 -22.29 -7.69 0.03
N THR A 32 -22.34 -8.35 -1.13
CA THR A 32 -21.91 -9.73 -1.28
C THR A 32 -20.44 -9.76 -1.68
N PHE A 33 -19.67 -10.58 -1.00
CA PHE A 33 -18.22 -10.72 -1.17
C PHE A 33 -17.92 -12.17 -1.53
N SER A 34 -17.10 -12.40 -2.55
CA SER A 34 -16.46 -13.71 -2.73
C SER A 34 -15.22 -13.75 -1.86
N VAL A 35 -15.26 -14.57 -0.81
CA VAL A 35 -14.15 -14.70 0.14
C VAL A 35 -13.43 -16.03 -0.12
N PRO A 36 -12.09 -16.01 -0.28
CA PRO A 36 -11.32 -17.24 -0.33
C PRO A 36 -11.54 -18.08 0.93
N ALA A 37 -11.43 -19.41 0.80
CA ALA A 37 -11.47 -20.29 1.95
C ALA A 37 -10.42 -19.89 3.00
N LYS A 38 -10.80 -19.89 4.28
CA LYS A 38 -9.93 -19.45 5.38
C LYS A 38 -8.70 -20.35 5.51
N GLU A 39 -7.59 -19.79 5.99
CA GLU A 39 -6.35 -20.53 6.23
C GLU A 39 -6.56 -21.78 7.09
N LYS A 40 -7.41 -21.69 8.14
CA LYS A 40 -7.78 -22.85 8.98
C LYS A 40 -8.39 -24.00 8.16
N GLN A 41 -9.29 -23.69 7.21
CA GLN A 41 -9.95 -24.69 6.36
C GLN A 41 -8.97 -25.32 5.37
N ARG A 42 -8.04 -24.52 4.84
CA ARG A 42 -6.98 -25.01 3.95
C ARG A 42 -6.00 -25.92 4.69
N ARG A 43 -5.62 -25.56 5.92
CA ARG A 43 -4.77 -26.40 6.78
C ARG A 43 -5.44 -27.73 7.11
N GLU A 44 -6.73 -27.70 7.42
CA GLU A 44 -7.49 -28.93 7.68
C GLU A 44 -7.54 -29.82 6.44
N ALA A 45 -7.82 -29.25 5.27
CA ALA A 45 -7.78 -29.99 4.00
C ALA A 45 -6.39 -30.61 3.75
N LEU A 46 -5.30 -29.87 4.03
CA LEU A 46 -3.94 -30.42 3.93
C LEU A 46 -3.67 -31.56 4.91
N LYS A 47 -4.14 -31.47 6.16
CA LYS A 47 -4.01 -32.57 7.15
C LYS A 47 -4.75 -33.82 6.69
N ILE A 48 -5.97 -33.66 6.16
CA ILE A 48 -6.75 -34.74 5.56
C ILE A 48 -5.99 -35.33 4.37
N ALA A 49 -5.40 -34.48 3.51
CA ALA A 49 -4.61 -34.93 2.37
C ALA A 49 -3.44 -35.84 2.78
N PHE A 50 -2.68 -35.41 3.79
CA PHE A 50 -1.56 -36.20 4.30
C PHE A 50 -2.03 -37.52 4.93
N SER A 51 -3.15 -37.49 5.65
CA SER A 51 -3.72 -38.72 6.24
C SER A 51 -4.20 -39.71 5.17
N GLU A 52 -4.75 -39.23 4.06
CA GLU A 52 -5.23 -40.07 2.95
C GLU A 52 -4.11 -40.72 2.13
N ILE A 53 -2.92 -40.10 2.08
CA ILE A 53 -1.75 -40.67 1.39
C ILE A 53 -0.83 -41.43 2.34
N GLN A 54 -1.18 -41.54 3.63
CA GLN A 54 -0.38 -42.27 4.60
C GLN A 54 -0.55 -43.78 4.37
N LYS A 55 0.58 -44.46 4.20
CA LYS A 55 0.66 -45.91 4.03
C LYS A 55 0.70 -46.61 5.39
N GLU A 56 0.44 -47.91 5.41
CA GLU A 56 0.40 -48.73 6.63
C GLU A 56 1.74 -48.75 7.40
N ASP A 57 2.86 -48.53 6.71
CA ASP A 57 4.20 -48.41 7.31
C ASP A 57 4.48 -47.02 7.92
N GLY A 58 3.51 -46.11 7.87
CA GLY A 58 3.63 -44.73 8.34
C GLY A 58 4.30 -43.79 7.35
N SER A 59 4.77 -44.28 6.19
CA SER A 59 5.30 -43.43 5.12
C SER A 59 4.18 -42.73 4.35
N TYR A 60 4.50 -41.60 3.70
CA TYR A 60 3.54 -40.87 2.88
C TYR A 60 3.73 -41.19 1.39
N GLY A 61 2.63 -41.10 0.64
CA GLY A 61 2.60 -41.14 -0.81
C GLY A 61 3.44 -40.06 -1.51
N GLY A 62 3.59 -40.21 -2.83
CA GLY A 62 4.39 -39.28 -3.63
C GLY A 62 3.71 -37.92 -3.86
N LEU A 63 4.47 -36.92 -4.36
CA LEU A 63 3.94 -35.58 -4.65
C LEU A 63 2.70 -35.63 -5.57
N ASN A 64 2.69 -36.51 -6.58
CA ASN A 64 1.55 -36.66 -7.49
C ASN A 64 0.27 -37.16 -6.79
N GLU A 65 0.41 -38.03 -5.79
CA GLU A 65 -0.72 -38.51 -4.99
C GLU A 65 -1.24 -37.37 -4.09
N LEU A 66 -0.34 -36.62 -3.46
CA LEU A 66 -0.70 -35.44 -2.68
C LEU A 66 -1.43 -34.39 -3.54
N LEU A 67 -0.92 -34.11 -4.75
CA LEU A 67 -1.54 -33.18 -5.71
C LEU A 67 -2.94 -33.65 -6.14
N SER A 68 -3.11 -34.95 -6.39
CA SER A 68 -4.41 -35.54 -6.74
C SER A 68 -5.44 -35.39 -5.62
N VAL A 69 -5.05 -35.75 -4.38
CA VAL A 69 -5.93 -35.67 -3.21
C VAL A 69 -6.30 -34.23 -2.90
N THR A 70 -5.31 -33.32 -2.83
CA THR A 70 -5.54 -31.90 -2.56
C THR A 70 -6.42 -31.24 -3.61
N SER A 71 -6.32 -31.63 -4.89
CA SER A 71 -7.21 -31.14 -5.96
C SER A 71 -8.68 -31.52 -5.76
N ARG A 72 -8.95 -32.65 -5.09
CA ARG A 72 -10.30 -33.11 -4.77
C ARG A 72 -10.88 -32.39 -3.55
N ILE A 73 -10.07 -32.18 -2.51
CA ILE A 73 -10.55 -31.71 -1.20
C ILE A 73 -10.33 -30.22 -0.94
N SER A 74 -9.75 -29.50 -1.90
CA SER A 74 -9.52 -28.06 -1.79
C SER A 74 -10.82 -27.29 -1.50
N PRO A 75 -10.87 -26.49 -0.43
CA PRO A 75 -12.09 -25.80 -0.03
C PRO A 75 -12.47 -24.73 -1.06
N LYS A 76 -13.74 -24.77 -1.50
CA LYS A 76 -14.29 -23.79 -2.44
C LYS A 76 -14.40 -22.40 -1.81
N GLN A 77 -14.34 -21.37 -2.66
CA GLN A 77 -14.67 -20.00 -2.27
C GLN A 77 -16.11 -19.93 -1.74
N ARG A 78 -16.35 -18.98 -0.83
CA ARG A 78 -17.67 -18.78 -0.23
C ARG A 78 -18.12 -17.37 -0.48
N ASN A 79 -19.42 -17.21 -0.71
CA ASN A 79 -20.03 -15.89 -0.73
C ASN A 79 -20.41 -15.52 0.71
N GLU A 80 -19.84 -14.43 1.22
CA GLU A 80 -20.24 -13.82 2.48
C GLU A 80 -20.99 -12.52 2.19
N ILE A 81 -22.07 -12.24 2.93
CA ILE A 81 -22.74 -10.94 2.87
C ILE A 81 -22.31 -10.15 4.10
N LYS A 82 -21.66 -8.99 3.91
CA LYS A 82 -21.30 -8.07 5.00
C LYS A 82 -21.86 -6.68 4.74
N LYS A 83 -22.12 -5.92 5.80
CA LYS A 83 -22.51 -4.52 5.68
C LYS A 83 -21.29 -3.64 5.43
N ASN A 84 -21.45 -2.56 4.67
CA ASN A 84 -20.39 -1.56 4.46
C ASN A 84 -19.81 -1.06 5.81
N LYS A 85 -20.68 -0.76 6.78
CA LYS A 85 -20.29 -0.31 8.12
C LYS A 85 -19.36 -1.31 8.85
N THR A 86 -19.52 -2.61 8.59
CA THR A 86 -18.64 -3.65 9.17
C THR A 86 -17.24 -3.56 8.59
N VAL A 87 -17.12 -3.40 7.26
CA VAL A 87 -15.83 -3.20 6.59
C VAL A 87 -15.17 -1.90 7.06
N GLN A 88 -15.94 -0.81 7.16
CA GLN A 88 -15.46 0.46 7.70
C GLN A 88 -14.95 0.33 9.15
N ALA A 89 -15.68 -0.38 10.01
CA ALA A 89 -15.27 -0.62 11.39
C ALA A 89 -13.94 -1.38 11.44
N TYR A 90 -13.76 -2.36 10.54
CA TYR A 90 -12.52 -3.11 10.43
C TYR A 90 -11.35 -2.24 9.95
N VAL A 91 -11.54 -1.41 8.93
CA VAL A 91 -10.53 -0.42 8.50
C VAL A 91 -10.17 0.55 9.65
N ASN A 92 -11.15 1.01 10.41
CA ASN A 92 -10.91 1.88 11.56
C ASN A 92 -10.14 1.17 12.69
N TYR A 93 -10.39 -0.13 12.90
CA TYR A 93 -9.62 -0.95 13.83
C TYR A 93 -8.16 -1.06 13.38
N LEU A 94 -7.92 -1.45 12.12
CA LEU A 94 -6.58 -1.57 11.54
C LEU A 94 -5.83 -0.23 11.50
N SER A 95 -6.54 0.91 11.42
CA SER A 95 -5.90 2.22 11.51
C SER A 95 -5.28 2.53 12.89
N LYS A 96 -5.61 1.74 13.91
CA LYS A 96 -5.09 1.86 15.28
C LYS A 96 -4.09 0.76 15.62
N GLU A 97 -4.40 -0.48 15.24
CA GLU A 97 -3.62 -1.67 15.59
C GLU A 97 -2.62 -2.11 14.49
N ASP A 98 -2.75 -1.55 13.27
CA ASP A 98 -2.04 -1.97 12.06
C ASP A 98 -2.39 -3.39 11.58
N PHE A 99 -1.87 -3.76 10.40
CA PHE A 99 -1.98 -5.12 9.89
C PHE A 99 -1.00 -6.06 10.63
N SER A 100 -1.53 -7.20 11.04
CA SER A 100 -0.76 -8.30 11.61
C SER A 100 0.02 -9.09 10.56
N SER A 101 -0.43 -9.07 9.29
CA SER A 101 0.18 -9.85 8.22
C SER A 101 -0.23 -9.35 6.82
N TYR A 102 0.54 -9.73 5.80
CA TYR A 102 0.19 -9.47 4.41
C TYR A 102 -1.11 -10.19 3.98
N HIS A 103 -1.43 -11.34 4.58
CA HIS A 103 -2.67 -12.05 4.28
C HIS A 103 -3.91 -11.23 4.67
N GLU A 104 -3.85 -10.56 5.82
CA GLU A 104 -4.91 -9.66 6.28
C GLU A 104 -5.11 -8.48 5.32
N LEU A 105 -4.02 -7.92 4.78
CA LEU A 105 -4.07 -6.89 3.75
C LEU A 105 -4.74 -7.39 2.45
N VAL A 106 -4.35 -8.58 1.97
CA VAL A 106 -4.92 -9.20 0.76
C VAL A 106 -6.40 -9.51 0.95
N GLU A 107 -6.80 -10.05 2.11
CA GLU A 107 -8.21 -10.30 2.41
C GLU A 107 -9.01 -8.99 2.44
N LEU A 108 -8.45 -7.95 3.08
CA LEU A 108 -9.10 -6.64 3.14
C LEU A 108 -9.33 -6.04 1.75
N ARG A 109 -8.36 -6.16 0.85
CA ARG A 109 -8.46 -5.63 -0.52
C ARG A 109 -9.70 -6.14 -1.24
N GLU A 110 -10.04 -7.43 -1.11
CA GLU A 110 -11.23 -8.00 -1.76
C GLU A 110 -12.53 -7.37 -1.21
N TYR A 111 -12.59 -7.11 0.11
CA TYR A 111 -13.71 -6.37 0.68
C TYR A 111 -13.77 -4.93 0.16
N ILE A 112 -12.63 -4.24 0.05
CA ILE A 112 -12.58 -2.87 -0.47
C ILE A 112 -13.03 -2.82 -1.93
N TYR A 113 -12.60 -3.75 -2.78
CA TYR A 113 -13.01 -3.81 -4.19
C TYR A 113 -14.52 -3.96 -4.35
N ALA A 114 -15.15 -4.85 -3.58
CA ALA A 114 -16.59 -5.01 -3.62
C ALA A 114 -17.34 -3.77 -3.07
N VAL A 115 -16.78 -3.07 -2.08
CA VAL A 115 -17.36 -1.79 -1.60
C VAL A 115 -17.22 -0.70 -2.67
N ILE A 116 -16.10 -0.65 -3.40
CA ILE A 116 -15.88 0.29 -4.51
C ILE A 116 -16.93 0.05 -5.62
N ASP A 117 -17.13 -1.20 -6.05
CA ASP A 117 -18.13 -1.55 -7.07
C ASP A 117 -19.56 -1.21 -6.64
N ALA A 118 -19.87 -1.41 -5.36
CA ALA A 118 -21.18 -1.03 -4.82
C ALA A 118 -21.35 0.48 -4.66
N ARG A 119 -20.24 1.23 -4.55
CA ARG A 119 -20.22 2.68 -4.30
C ARG A 119 -20.35 3.49 -5.58
N PHE A 120 -19.61 3.12 -6.62
CA PHE A 120 -19.52 3.88 -7.86
C PHE A 120 -20.20 3.11 -8.98
N SER A 121 -21.26 3.70 -9.53
CA SER A 121 -22.01 3.15 -10.66
C SER A 121 -21.25 3.27 -11.98
N GLU A 122 -20.43 4.30 -12.10
CA GLU A 122 -19.59 4.61 -13.25
C GLU A 122 -18.36 3.69 -13.27
N GLN A 123 -18.24 2.86 -14.32
CA GLN A 123 -17.23 1.82 -14.42
C GLN A 123 -15.80 2.39 -14.42
N GLU A 124 -15.60 3.53 -15.08
CA GLU A 124 -14.35 4.28 -15.13
C GLU A 124 -13.88 4.73 -13.73
N VAL A 125 -14.82 5.19 -12.90
CA VAL A 125 -14.55 5.65 -11.53
C VAL A 125 -14.23 4.46 -10.64
N ALA A 126 -15.01 3.37 -10.75
CA ALA A 126 -14.76 2.15 -10.01
C ALA A 126 -13.40 1.53 -10.36
N PHE A 127 -13.07 1.47 -11.66
CA PHE A 127 -11.78 0.99 -12.14
C PHE A 127 -10.63 1.85 -11.61
N PHE A 128 -10.71 3.17 -11.77
CA PHE A 128 -9.71 4.10 -11.25
C PHE A 128 -9.56 3.95 -9.73
N ALA A 129 -10.66 3.90 -8.97
CA ALA A 129 -10.63 3.81 -7.51
C ALA A 129 -9.96 2.51 -7.03
N LYS A 130 -10.22 1.37 -7.69
CA LYS A 130 -9.54 0.09 -7.39
C LYS A 130 -8.04 0.18 -7.63
N ARG A 131 -7.64 0.69 -8.81
CA ARG A 131 -6.23 0.84 -9.18
C ARG A 131 -5.52 1.84 -8.28
N TYR A 132 -6.15 2.97 -7.97
CA TYR A 132 -5.64 3.94 -7.01
C TYR A 132 -5.44 3.29 -5.64
N TYR A 133 -6.42 2.55 -5.13
CA TYR A 133 -6.31 1.86 -3.85
C TYR A 133 -5.11 0.91 -3.82
N GLU A 134 -5.02 0.01 -4.79
CA GLU A 134 -3.93 -0.98 -4.88
C GLU A 134 -2.55 -0.32 -4.98
N LEU A 135 -2.39 0.59 -5.94
CA LEU A 135 -1.13 1.25 -6.20
C LEU A 135 -0.69 2.10 -5.01
N SER A 136 -1.61 2.85 -4.37
CA SER A 136 -1.29 3.66 -3.19
C SER A 136 -0.62 2.82 -2.11
N ILE A 137 -1.21 1.66 -1.79
CA ILE A 137 -0.68 0.73 -0.78
C ILE A 137 0.70 0.22 -1.19
N ASP A 138 0.88 -0.15 -2.45
CA ASP A 138 2.14 -0.69 -2.96
C ASP A 138 3.29 0.33 -3.01
N TYR A 139 2.99 1.56 -3.44
CA TYR A 139 3.95 2.68 -3.37
C TYR A 139 4.31 3.03 -1.94
N TYR A 140 3.35 2.99 -1.01
CA TYR A 140 3.66 3.26 0.40
C TYR A 140 4.54 2.17 1.01
N ARG A 141 4.29 0.90 0.66
CA ARG A 141 5.15 -0.22 1.06
C ARG A 141 6.57 -0.03 0.52
N GLU A 142 6.74 0.34 -0.75
CA GLU A 142 8.07 0.65 -1.31
C GLU A 142 8.74 1.82 -0.61
N PHE A 143 8.01 2.91 -0.41
CA PHE A 143 8.52 4.09 0.28
C PHE A 143 9.08 3.71 1.65
N VAL A 144 8.30 3.01 2.47
CA VAL A 144 8.73 2.56 3.80
C VAL A 144 9.93 1.61 3.75
N ARG A 145 10.07 0.79 2.69
CA ARG A 145 11.23 -0.11 2.53
C ARG A 145 12.52 0.63 2.21
N GLU A 146 12.47 1.69 1.42
CA GLU A 146 13.68 2.42 1.00
C GLU A 146 14.00 3.61 1.90
N PHE A 147 13.03 4.08 2.67
CA PHE A 147 13.11 5.35 3.37
C PHE A 147 13.40 5.17 4.88
N THR A 148 14.63 5.48 5.28
CA THR A 148 15.09 5.40 6.69
C THR A 148 14.97 6.76 7.38
N VAL A 149 14.02 6.92 8.30
CA VAL A 149 13.60 8.25 8.79
C VAL A 149 14.33 8.68 10.07
N LYS A 150 14.85 9.91 10.10
CA LYS A 150 15.11 10.61 11.36
C LYS A 150 13.78 10.82 12.11
N PRO A 151 13.64 10.43 13.39
CA PRO A 151 12.37 10.51 14.11
C PRO A 151 11.68 11.89 14.03
N ALA A 152 12.45 12.99 14.14
CA ALA A 152 11.93 14.36 14.07
C ALA A 152 11.39 14.78 12.70
N LYS A 153 11.61 13.97 11.65
CA LYS A 153 11.25 14.27 10.26
C LYS A 153 10.19 13.33 9.68
N ALA A 154 9.67 12.39 10.47
CA ALA A 154 8.74 11.36 10.01
C ALA A 154 7.48 11.90 9.33
N LEU A 155 6.89 12.96 9.89
CA LEU A 155 5.71 13.59 9.31
C LEU A 155 6.01 14.35 8.02
N GLU A 156 7.12 15.09 7.96
CA GLU A 156 7.57 15.77 6.74
C GLU A 156 7.82 14.75 5.61
N SER A 157 8.38 13.58 5.95
CA SER A 157 8.58 12.49 5.00
C SER A 157 7.28 11.88 4.50
N TYR A 158 6.29 11.71 5.38
CA TYR A 158 4.97 11.25 4.98
C TYR A 158 4.25 12.27 4.11
N GLN A 159 4.35 13.56 4.44
CA GLN A 159 3.81 14.63 3.59
C GLN A 159 4.45 14.61 2.20
N TYR A 160 5.77 14.50 2.13
CA TYR A 160 6.50 14.35 0.88
C TYR A 160 5.99 13.14 0.06
N PHE A 161 5.77 11.99 0.70
CA PHE A 161 5.19 10.84 0.01
C PHE A 161 3.82 11.17 -0.62
N ILE A 162 2.94 11.84 0.12
CA ILE A 162 1.63 12.23 -0.41
C ILE A 162 1.75 13.25 -1.54
N GLU A 163 2.53 14.32 -1.33
CA GLU A 163 2.64 15.45 -2.25
C GLU A 163 3.40 15.11 -3.53
N SER A 164 4.49 14.34 -3.45
CA SER A 164 5.39 14.08 -4.57
C SER A 164 5.16 12.74 -5.24
N ILE A 165 4.80 11.70 -4.48
CA ILE A 165 4.67 10.34 -5.03
C ILE A 165 3.19 10.05 -5.34
N LEU A 166 2.33 10.18 -4.33
CA LEU A 166 0.94 9.75 -4.46
C LEU A 166 0.13 10.63 -5.43
N LYS A 167 0.30 11.95 -5.37
CA LYS A 167 -0.37 12.87 -6.31
C LYS A 167 0.13 12.71 -7.74
N GLN A 168 1.42 12.45 -7.94
CA GLN A 168 1.97 12.16 -9.27
C GLN A 168 1.40 10.84 -9.81
N MET A 169 1.29 9.82 -8.97
CA MET A 169 0.65 8.55 -9.33
C MET A 169 -0.83 8.73 -9.71
N ILE A 170 -1.59 9.58 -9.00
CA ILE A 170 -2.98 9.92 -9.38
C ILE A 170 -3.02 10.50 -10.80
N TYR A 171 -2.10 11.41 -11.13
CA TYR A 171 -2.01 12.03 -12.44
C TYR A 171 -1.69 11.02 -13.55
N VAL A 172 -0.69 10.17 -13.35
CA VAL A 172 -0.34 9.14 -14.36
C VAL A 172 -1.43 8.09 -14.50
N LEU A 173 -2.03 7.65 -13.39
CA LEU A 173 -3.14 6.70 -13.44
C LEU A 173 -4.33 7.27 -14.21
N ARG A 174 -4.60 8.58 -14.07
CA ARG A 174 -5.62 9.27 -14.87
C ARG A 174 -5.29 9.20 -16.35
N ILE A 175 -4.07 9.55 -16.76
CA ILE A 175 -3.63 9.49 -18.16
C ILE A 175 -3.79 8.07 -18.70
N ASN A 176 -3.50 7.05 -17.90
CA ASN A 176 -3.64 5.66 -18.33
C ASN A 176 -5.09 5.22 -18.55
N CYS A 177 -6.03 5.82 -17.81
CA CYS A 177 -7.45 5.53 -17.99
C CYS A 177 -8.04 6.30 -19.18
N LEU A 178 -7.58 7.52 -19.44
CA LEU A 178 -8.20 8.46 -20.39
C LEU A 178 -7.41 8.66 -21.70
N GLY A 179 -6.14 8.27 -21.75
CA GLY A 179 -5.19 8.70 -22.76
C GLY A 179 -4.67 10.12 -22.53
N THR A 180 -3.70 10.54 -23.35
CA THR A 180 -3.13 11.89 -23.30
C THR A 180 -4.03 12.86 -24.04
N ILE A 181 -4.96 13.50 -23.32
CA ILE A 181 -5.76 14.60 -23.89
C ILE A 181 -5.22 15.94 -23.37
N GLN A 182 -4.82 16.82 -24.29
CA GLN A 182 -4.36 18.20 -24.02
C GLN A 182 -5.53 19.12 -23.64
N HIS A 183 -6.17 18.92 -22.49
CA HIS A 183 -7.19 19.84 -21.97
C HIS A 183 -6.95 20.20 -20.50
N GLU A 184 -7.43 21.37 -20.09
CA GLU A 184 -7.22 22.01 -18.77
C GLU A 184 -7.85 21.23 -17.60
N LEU A 185 -8.77 20.30 -17.88
CA LEU A 185 -9.30 19.41 -16.85
C LEU A 185 -8.23 18.36 -16.52
N GLY A 186 -7.78 18.31 -15.27
CA GLY A 186 -7.16 17.10 -14.72
C GLY A 186 -5.70 17.13 -14.27
N HIS A 187 -5.06 18.29 -14.17
CA HIS A 187 -3.76 18.40 -13.49
C HIS A 187 -3.89 19.20 -12.17
N TYR A 188 -4.09 18.47 -11.06
CA TYR A 188 -4.33 19.07 -9.74
C TYR A 188 -3.24 18.80 -8.70
N SER A 189 -2.10 18.22 -9.10
CA SER A 189 -1.04 17.80 -8.17
C SER A 189 -0.48 18.96 -7.33
N LYS A 190 -0.39 20.15 -7.93
CA LYS A 190 0.14 21.38 -7.31
C LYS A 190 -0.95 22.36 -6.85
N GLU A 191 -2.22 22.01 -7.05
CA GLU A 191 -3.35 22.88 -6.70
C GLU A 191 -3.66 22.83 -5.20
N SER A 192 -3.83 24.01 -4.60
CA SER A 192 -4.28 24.11 -3.19
C SER A 192 -5.74 23.67 -3.04
N TRP A 193 -6.57 23.96 -4.05
CA TRP A 193 -8.02 23.70 -4.04
C TRP A 193 -8.47 22.90 -5.29
N PRO A 194 -8.07 21.62 -5.44
CA PRO A 194 -8.34 20.82 -6.65
C PRO A 194 -9.79 20.83 -7.12
N LEU A 195 -10.73 20.71 -6.18
CA LEU A 195 -12.16 20.72 -6.50
C LEU A 195 -12.65 22.08 -7.00
N ARG A 196 -12.11 23.17 -6.46
CA ARG A 196 -12.46 24.51 -6.92
C ARG A 196 -11.88 24.76 -8.32
N SER A 197 -10.61 24.42 -8.53
CA SER A 197 -9.95 24.54 -9.82
C SER A 197 -10.65 23.69 -10.90
N PHE A 198 -11.10 22.47 -10.56
CA PHE A 198 -11.96 21.67 -11.44
C PHE A 198 -13.27 22.40 -11.76
N ALA A 199 -13.96 22.93 -10.73
CA ALA A 199 -15.26 23.55 -10.93
C ALA A 199 -15.17 24.78 -11.84
N ASP A 200 -14.19 25.65 -11.63
CA ASP A 200 -13.95 26.83 -12.46
C ASP A 200 -13.59 26.44 -13.90
N ALA A 201 -12.69 25.47 -14.09
CA ALA A 201 -12.30 24.96 -15.41
C ALA A 201 -13.48 24.32 -16.15
N ALA A 202 -14.29 23.52 -15.46
CA ALA A 202 -15.47 22.87 -16.01
C ALA A 202 -16.54 23.88 -16.45
N THR A 203 -16.80 24.92 -15.65
CA THR A 203 -17.77 25.96 -16.02
C THR A 203 -17.28 26.79 -17.20
N ASN A 204 -15.99 27.14 -17.24
CA ASN A 204 -15.38 27.85 -18.36
C ASN A 204 -15.48 27.02 -19.66
N LEU A 205 -15.18 25.71 -19.57
CA LEU A 205 -15.28 24.79 -20.70
C LEU A 205 -16.70 24.72 -21.28
N CYS A 206 -17.71 24.76 -20.42
CA CYS A 206 -19.12 24.74 -20.80
C CYS A 206 -19.70 26.13 -21.10
N ASN A 207 -18.87 27.17 -21.06
CA ASN A 207 -19.24 28.57 -21.30
C ASN A 207 -20.42 29.05 -20.42
N VAL A 208 -20.43 28.64 -19.16
CA VAL A 208 -21.39 29.06 -18.13
C VAL A 208 -20.65 29.51 -16.88
N SER A 209 -21.32 30.23 -16.00
CA SER A 209 -20.81 30.62 -14.69
C SER A 209 -21.25 29.65 -13.59
N LEU A 210 -20.51 29.61 -12.49
CA LEU A 210 -20.96 28.92 -11.26
C LEU A 210 -22.27 29.51 -10.72
N HIS A 211 -22.57 30.78 -11.00
CA HIS A 211 -23.84 31.39 -10.64
C HIS A 211 -25.00 30.74 -11.39
N GLU A 212 -24.88 30.62 -12.71
CA GLU A 212 -25.88 29.96 -13.57
C GLU A 212 -26.04 28.49 -13.21
N LEU A 213 -24.95 27.78 -12.87
CA LEU A 213 -25.05 26.41 -12.34
C LEU A 213 -25.88 26.33 -11.05
N ASN A 214 -25.81 27.33 -10.16
CA ASN A 214 -26.65 27.37 -8.97
C ASN A 214 -28.12 27.67 -9.28
N GLN A 215 -28.40 28.48 -10.31
CA GLN A 215 -29.76 28.75 -10.78
C GLN A 215 -30.37 27.52 -11.47
N PHE A 216 -29.55 26.78 -12.23
CA PHE A 216 -29.91 25.49 -12.82
C PHE A 216 -30.45 24.51 -11.75
N HIS A 217 -29.72 24.38 -10.64
CA HIS A 217 -30.13 23.48 -9.55
C HIS A 217 -31.45 23.90 -8.90
N GLU A 218 -31.77 25.19 -8.90
CA GLU A 218 -33.05 25.68 -8.37
C GLU A 218 -34.21 25.27 -9.28
N ILE A 219 -34.06 25.46 -10.60
CA ILE A 219 -35.07 25.03 -11.57
C ILE A 219 -35.25 23.51 -11.54
N ARG A 220 -34.16 22.75 -11.40
CA ARG A 220 -34.19 21.28 -11.30
C ARG A 220 -35.03 20.78 -10.12
N LEU A 221 -35.13 21.53 -9.02
CA LEU A 221 -36.00 21.17 -7.90
C LEU A 221 -37.49 21.31 -8.23
N SER A 222 -37.83 22.19 -9.16
CA SER A 222 -39.21 22.60 -9.47
C SER A 222 -39.89 21.79 -10.57
N GLY A 223 -39.16 20.95 -11.33
CA GLY A 223 -39.72 20.26 -12.50
C GLY A 223 -39.05 18.94 -12.88
N ARG A 224 -39.59 18.27 -13.91
CA ARG A 224 -39.04 17.04 -14.53
C ARG A 224 -38.40 17.31 -15.90
N LEU A 225 -37.86 18.51 -16.09
CA LEU A 225 -37.16 18.87 -17.33
C LEU A 225 -35.86 18.06 -17.45
N SER A 226 -35.42 17.78 -18.68
CA SER A 226 -34.09 17.21 -18.90
C SER A 226 -33.01 18.25 -18.61
N ASP A 227 -31.77 17.80 -18.40
CA ASP A 227 -30.67 18.74 -18.11
C ASP A 227 -30.46 19.72 -19.29
N LEU A 228 -30.64 19.30 -20.55
CA LEU A 228 -30.58 20.20 -21.72
C LEU A 228 -31.70 21.25 -21.71
N ASP A 229 -32.94 20.83 -21.47
CA ASP A 229 -34.09 21.75 -21.47
C ASP A 229 -33.94 22.85 -20.40
N ILE A 230 -33.33 22.53 -19.25
CA ILE A 230 -33.08 23.51 -18.19
C ILE A 230 -32.02 24.52 -18.64
N TRP A 231 -30.95 24.09 -19.31
CA TRP A 231 -29.91 25.01 -19.81
C TRP A 231 -30.40 25.97 -20.89
N GLU A 232 -31.47 25.63 -21.61
CA GLU A 232 -32.11 26.51 -22.60
C GLU A 232 -33.06 27.56 -21.96
N THR A 233 -33.32 27.47 -20.65
CA THR A 233 -34.18 28.44 -19.95
C THR A 233 -33.45 29.76 -19.65
N ASP A 234 -34.21 30.85 -19.55
CA ASP A 234 -33.67 32.14 -19.10
C ASP A 234 -33.51 32.15 -17.57
N PHE A 235 -32.26 32.23 -17.10
CA PHE A 235 -31.96 32.26 -15.67
C PHE A 235 -32.12 33.64 -15.02
N LYS A 236 -32.36 34.74 -15.76
CA LYS A 236 -32.34 36.11 -15.20
C LYS A 236 -33.25 36.35 -13.99
N ALA A 237 -34.40 35.67 -13.93
CA ALA A 237 -35.37 35.80 -12.82
C ALA A 237 -35.26 34.68 -11.78
N THR A 238 -34.32 33.75 -11.95
CA THR A 238 -34.23 32.53 -11.15
C THR A 238 -33.34 32.76 -9.93
N PRO A 239 -33.81 32.47 -8.71
CA PRO A 239 -32.96 32.53 -7.53
C PRO A 239 -31.89 31.43 -7.57
N VAL A 240 -30.79 31.64 -6.85
CA VAL A 240 -29.74 30.62 -6.72
C VAL A 240 -30.13 29.55 -5.72
N ASN A 241 -29.84 28.29 -6.04
CA ASN A 241 -30.01 27.22 -5.08
C ASN A 241 -29.01 27.35 -3.92
N THR A 242 -29.54 27.46 -2.70
CA THR A 242 -28.71 27.67 -1.50
C THR A 242 -27.81 26.47 -1.21
N LYS A 243 -28.28 25.25 -1.48
CA LYS A 243 -27.52 24.03 -1.20
C LYS A 243 -26.36 23.85 -2.16
N SER A 244 -26.56 24.05 -3.46
CA SER A 244 -25.47 24.00 -4.45
C SER A 244 -24.44 25.10 -4.17
N LYS A 245 -24.88 26.32 -3.87
CA LYS A 245 -23.99 27.43 -3.50
C LYS A 245 -23.11 27.07 -2.31
N GLN A 246 -23.69 26.49 -1.25
CA GLN A 246 -22.92 26.04 -0.08
C GLN A 246 -21.90 24.93 -0.41
N VAL A 247 -22.19 24.07 -1.39
CA VAL A 247 -21.22 23.07 -1.86
C VAL A 247 -20.06 23.78 -2.58
N ILE A 248 -20.34 24.70 -3.50
CA ILE A 248 -19.34 25.48 -4.24
C ILE A 248 -18.44 26.30 -3.30
N ASP A 249 -19.02 26.96 -2.30
CA ASP A 249 -18.28 27.77 -1.30
C ASP A 249 -17.33 26.93 -0.43
N ARG A 250 -17.60 25.62 -0.31
CA ARG A 250 -16.74 24.69 0.45
C ARG A 250 -15.57 24.16 -0.35
N LEU A 251 -15.56 24.28 -1.68
CA LEU A 251 -14.50 23.72 -2.54
C LEU A 251 -13.14 24.42 -2.32
N SER A 252 -13.16 25.68 -1.87
CA SER A 252 -11.97 26.46 -1.52
C SER A 252 -11.58 26.34 -0.03
N ARG A 253 -11.98 25.24 0.63
CA ARG A 253 -11.69 24.99 2.05
C ARG A 253 -11.16 23.58 2.26
N ASN A 254 -10.31 23.40 3.27
CA ASN A 254 -9.67 22.11 3.61
C ASN A 254 -10.63 21.15 4.34
N ASN A 255 -11.89 21.11 3.91
CA ASN A 255 -12.92 20.26 4.50
C ASN A 255 -13.09 19.00 3.65
N ARG A 256 -13.38 17.88 4.31
CA ARG A 256 -13.83 16.66 3.64
C ARG A 256 -15.13 16.93 2.91
N ILE A 257 -15.17 16.59 1.62
CA ILE A 257 -16.35 16.71 0.78
C ILE A 257 -16.85 15.29 0.45
N LYS A 258 -18.16 15.13 0.28
CA LYS A 258 -18.74 13.84 -0.16
C LYS A 258 -18.81 13.82 -1.68
N TRP A 259 -18.36 12.72 -2.30
CA TRP A 259 -18.39 12.53 -3.75
C TRP A 259 -19.76 12.85 -4.34
N ASP A 260 -20.83 12.20 -3.85
CA ASP A 260 -22.19 12.39 -4.37
C ASP A 260 -22.64 13.85 -4.30
N SER A 261 -22.25 14.57 -3.24
CA SER A 261 -22.62 15.98 -3.08
C SER A 261 -21.91 16.87 -4.09
N PHE A 262 -20.62 16.62 -4.32
CA PHE A 262 -19.83 17.36 -5.30
C PHE A 262 -20.24 17.01 -6.73
N TYR A 263 -20.21 15.72 -7.07
CA TYR A 263 -20.49 15.27 -8.43
C TYR A 263 -21.93 15.58 -8.86
N SER A 264 -22.94 15.42 -7.99
CA SER A 264 -24.32 15.84 -8.36
C SER A 264 -24.45 17.33 -8.62
N THR A 265 -23.60 18.17 -8.00
CA THR A 265 -23.57 19.61 -8.25
C THR A 265 -22.95 19.92 -9.62
N MET A 266 -21.91 19.20 -10.02
CA MET A 266 -21.17 19.44 -11.28
C MET A 266 -21.74 18.70 -12.50
N LYS A 267 -22.40 17.55 -12.28
CA LYS A 267 -22.94 16.66 -13.33
C LYS A 267 -23.81 17.34 -14.39
N PRO A 268 -24.62 18.37 -14.09
CA PRO A 268 -25.38 19.08 -15.12
C PRO A 268 -24.53 19.64 -16.27
N LEU A 269 -23.26 19.94 -16.05
CA LEU A 269 -22.36 20.45 -17.09
C LEU A 269 -22.07 19.41 -18.18
N VAL A 270 -22.29 18.12 -17.91
CA VAL A 270 -22.07 17.04 -18.89
C VAL A 270 -22.87 17.24 -20.17
N SER A 271 -24.07 17.82 -20.08
CA SER A 271 -24.90 18.09 -21.26
C SER A 271 -24.39 19.25 -22.13
N LEU A 272 -23.45 20.06 -21.60
CA LEU A 272 -22.85 21.21 -22.27
C LEU A 272 -21.41 20.96 -22.71
N LEU A 273 -20.92 19.71 -22.60
CA LEU A 273 -19.54 19.42 -22.97
C LEU A 273 -19.33 19.61 -24.48
N PRO A 274 -18.18 20.16 -24.88
CA PRO A 274 -17.81 20.23 -26.29
C PRO A 274 -17.64 18.81 -26.86
N PRO A 275 -17.82 18.60 -28.18
CA PRO A 275 -17.77 17.27 -28.80
C PRO A 275 -16.47 16.48 -28.56
N ALA A 276 -15.36 17.17 -28.25
CA ALA A 276 -14.06 16.56 -28.00
C ALA A 276 -13.92 15.95 -26.60
N ILE A 277 -14.85 16.24 -25.68
CA ILE A 277 -14.78 15.79 -24.28
C ILE A 277 -16.03 15.00 -23.97
N ASP A 278 -15.87 13.70 -23.73
CA ASP A 278 -16.95 12.84 -23.32
C ASP A 278 -17.25 12.94 -21.81
N LYS A 279 -18.36 12.32 -21.42
CA LYS A 279 -18.80 12.22 -20.03
C LYS A 279 -17.77 11.48 -19.17
N GLU A 280 -17.09 10.48 -19.72
CA GLU A 280 -16.10 9.66 -19.00
C GLU A 280 -14.92 10.52 -18.56
N HIS A 281 -14.35 11.30 -19.47
CA HIS A 281 -13.29 12.26 -19.22
C HIS A 281 -13.67 13.28 -18.16
N PHE A 282 -14.87 13.86 -18.26
CA PHE A 282 -15.38 14.81 -17.28
C PHE A 282 -15.50 14.17 -15.89
N THR A 283 -16.12 12.98 -15.83
CA THR A 283 -16.40 12.28 -14.57
C THR A 283 -15.13 11.85 -13.87
N LEU A 284 -14.17 11.28 -14.62
CA LEU A 284 -12.92 10.83 -14.05
C LEU A 284 -12.02 12.02 -13.65
N SER A 285 -12.03 13.12 -14.41
CA SER A 285 -11.31 14.35 -14.02
C SER A 285 -11.91 15.00 -12.77
N ALA A 286 -13.24 14.95 -12.60
CA ALA A 286 -13.91 15.36 -11.38
C ALA A 286 -13.49 14.47 -10.18
N PHE A 287 -13.39 13.16 -10.42
CA PHE A 287 -13.01 12.20 -9.39
C PHE A 287 -11.55 12.33 -8.95
N THR A 288 -10.62 12.59 -9.88
CA THR A 288 -9.21 12.83 -9.52
C THR A 288 -9.04 14.12 -8.72
N ALA A 289 -9.77 15.18 -9.06
CA ALA A 289 -9.85 16.40 -8.26
C ALA A 289 -10.37 16.11 -6.85
N PHE A 290 -11.41 15.29 -6.74
CA PHE A 290 -11.99 14.87 -5.47
C PHE A 290 -11.02 14.09 -4.57
N VAL A 291 -10.33 13.09 -5.13
CA VAL A 291 -9.31 12.33 -4.39
C VAL A 291 -8.19 13.25 -3.92
N THR A 292 -7.67 14.09 -4.80
CA THR A 292 -6.56 15.02 -4.49
C THR A 292 -6.96 16.02 -3.39
N HIS A 293 -8.18 16.56 -3.45
CA HIS A 293 -8.70 17.47 -2.43
C HIS A 293 -8.79 16.80 -1.05
N ASN A 294 -9.28 15.56 -0.99
CA ASN A 294 -9.37 14.86 0.28
C ASN A 294 -7.99 14.51 0.87
N LEU A 295 -6.97 14.30 0.01
CA LEU A 295 -5.57 14.19 0.44
C LEU A 295 -5.04 15.53 0.98
N ASN A 296 -5.33 16.66 0.33
CA ASN A 296 -4.96 17.99 0.85
C ASN A 296 -5.62 18.26 2.21
N SER A 297 -6.91 17.95 2.34
CA SER A 297 -7.62 18.05 3.62
C SER A 297 -6.97 17.17 4.68
N HIS A 298 -6.54 15.94 4.35
CA HIS A 298 -5.80 15.09 5.27
C HIS A 298 -4.48 15.72 5.74
N LEU A 299 -3.66 16.25 4.82
CA LEU A 299 -2.39 16.90 5.16
C LEU A 299 -2.60 18.14 6.02
N SER A 300 -3.64 18.94 5.74
CA SER A 300 -3.96 20.13 6.54
C SER A 300 -4.29 19.80 8.00
N VAL A 301 -4.87 18.63 8.28
CA VAL A 301 -5.18 18.17 9.64
C VAL A 301 -3.90 17.79 10.42
N LEU A 302 -2.81 17.46 9.72
CA LEU A 302 -1.54 17.15 10.35
C LEU A 302 -0.75 18.41 10.75
N ASP A 303 -1.22 19.60 10.35
CA ASP A 303 -0.62 20.92 10.67
C ASP A 303 0.88 21.03 10.30
N ILE A 304 1.24 20.43 9.15
CA ILE A 304 2.61 20.46 8.64
C ILE A 304 2.70 21.51 7.53
N SER A 305 3.69 22.39 7.60
CA SER A 305 3.96 23.37 6.54
C SER A 305 4.23 22.68 5.20
N PRO A 306 3.73 23.22 4.08
CA PRO A 306 4.07 22.73 2.73
C PRO A 306 5.58 22.62 2.56
N CYS A 307 6.07 21.50 2.04
CA CYS A 307 7.49 21.35 1.80
C CYS A 307 7.87 22.18 0.55
N SER A 308 8.56 23.30 0.76
CA SER A 308 8.89 24.29 -0.28
C SER A 308 9.97 23.86 -1.27
N GLU A 309 10.62 22.70 -1.04
CA GLU A 309 11.75 22.19 -1.82
C GLU A 309 11.41 20.90 -2.61
N ILE A 310 10.14 20.67 -2.96
CA ILE A 310 9.74 19.45 -3.67
C ILE A 310 9.93 19.61 -5.18
N ASP A 311 11.03 19.09 -5.71
CA ASP A 311 11.09 18.64 -7.10
C ASP A 311 10.37 17.29 -7.25
N ASP A 312 9.80 17.03 -8.44
CA ASP A 312 9.15 15.77 -8.77
C ASP A 312 10.18 14.62 -8.65
N SER A 313 10.08 13.86 -7.57
CA SER A 313 11.21 13.12 -7.00
C SER A 313 11.07 11.60 -7.08
N TYR A 314 9.88 11.11 -7.37
CA TYR A 314 9.73 9.73 -7.84
C TYR A 314 10.25 9.65 -9.29
N PRO A 315 10.85 8.54 -9.76
CA PRO A 315 11.17 8.36 -11.17
C PRO A 315 9.96 8.74 -12.01
N SER A 316 10.18 9.37 -13.17
CA SER A 316 9.09 9.68 -14.10
C SER A 316 8.25 8.42 -14.29
N LEU A 317 7.05 8.43 -13.71
CA LEU A 317 6.11 7.34 -13.83
C LEU A 317 5.70 7.34 -15.30
N SER A 318 6.17 6.34 -16.05
CA SER A 318 5.71 6.21 -17.43
C SER A 318 4.23 5.84 -17.42
N THR A 319 3.51 6.31 -18.43
CA THR A 319 2.12 5.91 -18.66
C THR A 319 2.02 4.38 -18.81
N GLU A 320 3.05 3.73 -19.33
CA GLU A 320 3.03 2.27 -19.49
C GLU A 320 3.24 1.51 -18.18
N ASN A 321 3.89 2.09 -17.16
CA ASN A 321 4.27 1.39 -15.93
C ASN A 321 3.91 2.18 -14.66
N CYS A 322 2.68 1.95 -14.18
CA CYS A 322 2.15 2.51 -12.94
C CYS A 322 2.48 1.71 -11.66
N ILE A 323 3.33 0.69 -11.73
CA ILE A 323 3.71 -0.11 -10.54
C ILE A 323 5.01 0.42 -9.91
N PRO A 324 5.22 0.21 -8.60
CA PRO A 324 6.48 0.59 -7.96
C PRO A 324 7.69 -0.08 -8.61
N VAL A 325 8.79 0.66 -8.73
CA VAL A 325 9.97 0.22 -9.47
C VAL A 325 10.61 -1.06 -8.91
N THR A 326 10.62 -1.23 -7.58
CA THR A 326 11.14 -2.44 -6.93
C THR A 326 10.30 -3.67 -7.24
N GLN A 327 8.96 -3.51 -7.35
CA GLN A 327 8.09 -4.61 -7.75
C GLN A 327 8.32 -5.00 -9.20
N ARG A 328 8.57 -4.03 -10.08
CA ARG A 328 8.94 -4.29 -11.48
C ARG A 328 10.26 -5.05 -11.57
N ILE A 329 11.28 -4.65 -10.81
CA ILE A 329 12.57 -5.37 -10.75
C ILE A 329 12.37 -6.79 -10.22
N ASP A 330 11.64 -6.95 -9.10
CA ASP A 330 11.31 -8.27 -8.55
C ASP A 330 10.58 -9.12 -9.61
N PHE A 331 9.61 -8.57 -10.34
CA PHE A 331 8.89 -9.26 -11.41
C PHE A 331 9.82 -9.69 -12.55
N LEU A 332 10.69 -8.80 -13.05
CA LEU A 332 11.61 -9.10 -14.14
C LEU A 332 12.62 -10.18 -13.74
N ILE A 333 13.18 -10.10 -12.54
CA ILE A 333 14.19 -11.08 -12.08
C ILE A 333 13.54 -12.44 -11.78
N ASN A 334 12.33 -12.47 -11.22
CA ASN A 334 11.74 -13.71 -10.71
C ASN A 334 10.82 -14.44 -11.69
N ASN A 335 10.45 -13.84 -12.83
CA ASN A 335 9.66 -14.53 -13.84
C ASN A 335 10.53 -15.23 -14.89
N PHE A 336 10.08 -16.40 -15.32
CA PHE A 336 10.77 -17.27 -16.27
C PHE A 336 10.67 -16.82 -17.74
N VAL A 337 10.06 -15.68 -18.02
CA VAL A 337 10.09 -15.07 -19.35
C VAL A 337 11.35 -14.24 -19.38
N GLU A 338 12.37 -14.61 -20.17
CA GLU A 338 13.62 -13.85 -20.29
C GLU A 338 13.29 -12.38 -20.57
N PRO A 339 13.36 -11.49 -19.56
CA PRO A 339 13.17 -10.07 -19.83
C PRO A 339 14.34 -9.61 -20.69
N SER A 340 14.12 -8.62 -21.56
CA SER A 340 15.25 -8.06 -22.29
C SER A 340 16.22 -7.44 -21.26
N GLY A 341 17.53 -7.67 -21.41
CA GLY A 341 18.53 -7.10 -20.49
C GLY A 341 18.39 -5.58 -20.33
N HIS A 342 17.94 -4.91 -21.40
CA HIS A 342 17.61 -3.49 -21.44
C HIS A 342 16.48 -3.09 -20.47
N GLU A 343 15.41 -3.89 -20.31
CA GLU A 343 14.32 -3.58 -19.38
C GLU A 343 14.76 -3.68 -17.91
N ILE A 344 15.64 -4.64 -17.60
CA ILE A 344 16.25 -4.74 -16.27
C ILE A 344 17.13 -3.52 -16.01
N GLU A 345 18.05 -3.20 -16.93
CA GLU A 345 18.98 -2.07 -16.79
C GLU A 345 18.22 -0.74 -16.64
N SER A 346 17.22 -0.48 -17.49
CA SER A 346 16.38 0.72 -17.40
C SER A 346 15.62 0.77 -16.07
N SER A 347 15.11 -0.37 -15.57
CA SER A 347 14.44 -0.42 -14.27
C SER A 347 15.38 -0.13 -13.11
N MET A 348 16.61 -0.63 -13.18
CA MET A 348 17.66 -0.40 -12.18
C MET A 348 18.15 1.05 -12.19
N GLU A 349 18.22 1.69 -13.35
CA GLU A 349 18.53 3.12 -13.47
C GLU A 349 17.42 3.99 -12.86
N GLN A 350 16.16 3.71 -13.19
CA GLN A 350 15.01 4.41 -12.59
C GLN A 350 15.01 4.27 -11.07
N TYR A 351 15.29 3.07 -10.55
CA TYR A 351 15.41 2.84 -9.12
C TYR A 351 16.59 3.59 -8.48
N SER A 352 17.72 3.69 -9.16
CA SER A 352 18.87 4.47 -8.68
C SER A 352 18.53 5.96 -8.59
N ASN A 353 17.80 6.50 -9.56
CA ASN A 353 17.30 7.87 -9.54
C ASN A 353 16.29 8.10 -8.41
N TYR A 354 15.35 7.17 -8.20
CA TYR A 354 14.44 7.19 -7.06
C TYR A 354 15.19 7.33 -5.74
N LYS A 355 16.19 6.47 -5.52
CA LYS A 355 16.98 6.49 -4.29
C LYS A 355 17.73 7.81 -4.11
N LYS A 356 18.36 8.32 -5.17
CA LYS A 356 19.07 9.60 -5.14
C LYS A 356 18.15 10.72 -4.68
N ASN A 357 16.95 10.79 -5.23
CA ASN A 357 15.97 11.80 -4.89
C ASN A 357 15.45 11.66 -3.45
N LEU A 358 15.19 10.43 -3.00
CA LEU A 358 14.89 10.20 -1.59
C LEU A 358 16.02 10.74 -0.69
N MET A 359 17.29 10.41 -0.96
CA MET A 359 18.43 10.87 -0.14
C MET A 359 18.59 12.40 -0.09
N ILE A 360 18.11 13.12 -1.12
CA ILE A 360 18.11 14.58 -1.16
C ILE A 360 17.16 15.17 -0.10
N ALA A 361 16.11 14.44 0.33
CA ALA A 361 15.05 14.92 1.23
C ALA A 361 15.47 15.26 2.69
N LYS A 362 16.77 15.46 3.00
CA LYS A 362 17.38 15.86 4.30
C LYS A 362 17.00 15.04 5.56
N SER A 363 16.10 14.08 5.42
CA SER A 363 15.40 13.34 6.47
C SER A 363 15.95 11.93 6.72
N PHE A 364 16.96 11.53 5.93
CA PHE A 364 17.65 10.25 6.07
C PHE A 364 18.55 10.20 7.30
N LEU A 365 18.49 9.10 8.05
CA LEU A 365 19.45 8.80 9.12
C LEU A 365 20.89 8.61 8.59
N ASP A 366 21.03 8.27 7.30
CA ASP A 366 22.21 7.63 6.71
C ASP A 366 22.90 8.38 5.56
N ARG A 367 23.10 9.70 5.69
CA ARG A 367 24.01 10.38 4.74
C ARG A 367 25.50 9.97 4.90
N GLU A 368 25.85 9.18 5.91
CA GLU A 368 27.25 8.94 6.31
C GLU A 368 27.74 7.48 6.18
N LEU A 369 26.87 6.49 5.95
CA LEU A 369 27.24 5.07 6.03
C LEU A 369 26.98 4.24 4.76
N ASP A 370 26.70 4.90 3.63
CA ASP A 370 26.48 4.25 2.32
C ASP A 370 25.59 3.02 2.41
N VAL A 371 24.45 3.14 3.12
CA VAL A 371 23.54 2.02 3.31
C VAL A 371 23.04 1.50 1.96
N PRO A 372 23.28 0.21 1.63
CA PRO A 372 22.78 -0.35 0.39
C PRO A 372 21.25 -0.36 0.39
N ASN A 373 20.67 -0.26 -0.81
CA ASN A 373 19.22 -0.25 -0.97
C ASN A 373 18.65 -1.68 -0.90
N THR A 374 17.33 -1.83 -0.84
CA THR A 374 16.72 -3.16 -0.64
C THR A 374 17.04 -4.15 -1.76
N ILE A 375 17.03 -3.72 -3.04
CA ILE A 375 17.37 -4.56 -4.19
C ILE A 375 18.82 -5.08 -4.09
N THR A 376 19.78 -4.19 -3.83
CA THR A 376 21.19 -4.56 -3.65
C THR A 376 21.35 -5.51 -2.46
N LEU A 377 20.74 -5.21 -1.32
CA LEU A 377 20.76 -6.10 -0.14
C LEU A 377 20.08 -7.45 -0.39
N THR A 378 19.14 -7.53 -1.32
CA THR A 378 18.43 -8.75 -1.66
C THR A 378 19.26 -9.63 -2.59
N TYR A 379 19.76 -9.07 -3.70
CA TYR A 379 20.32 -9.85 -4.80
C TYR A 379 21.85 -9.96 -4.81
N ASP A 380 22.58 -9.05 -4.16
CA ASP A 380 24.03 -9.16 -4.02
C ASP A 380 24.37 -10.15 -2.90
N ILE A 381 24.86 -11.33 -3.26
CA ILE A 381 25.21 -12.40 -2.31
C ILE A 381 26.36 -12.05 -1.37
N HIS A 382 27.18 -11.05 -1.70
CA HIS A 382 28.39 -10.71 -0.93
C HIS A 382 28.09 -9.77 0.24
N LEU A 383 26.97 -9.03 0.20
CA LEU A 383 26.54 -8.15 1.27
C LEU A 383 25.83 -8.94 2.39
N THR A 384 26.62 -9.39 3.37
CA THR A 384 26.13 -10.16 4.53
C THR A 384 26.35 -9.46 5.87
N ASP A 385 27.35 -8.59 5.97
CA ASP A 385 27.67 -7.84 7.20
C ASP A 385 27.48 -6.34 7.01
N PHE A 386 26.97 -5.69 8.06
CA PHE A 386 26.81 -4.24 8.12
C PHE A 386 27.29 -3.72 9.47
N PRO A 387 28.14 -2.68 9.51
CA PRO A 387 28.74 -2.15 10.73
C PRO A 387 27.75 -1.26 11.50
N VAL A 388 26.67 -1.85 12.00
CA VAL A 388 25.61 -1.16 12.75
C VAL A 388 26.14 -0.37 13.95
N GLU A 389 27.28 -0.77 14.53
CA GLU A 389 27.93 -0.08 15.65
C GLU A 389 28.28 1.38 15.31
N LYS A 390 28.52 1.69 14.03
CA LYS A 390 28.76 3.06 13.56
C LYS A 390 27.50 3.95 13.65
N LEU A 391 26.33 3.36 13.86
CA LEU A 391 25.05 4.04 14.07
C LEU A 391 24.66 4.19 15.55
N ALA A 392 25.54 3.80 16.49
CA ALA A 392 25.27 3.91 17.92
C ALA A 392 24.80 5.31 18.33
N GLY A 393 23.78 5.37 19.19
CA GLY A 393 23.23 6.62 19.70
C GLY A 393 22.27 7.36 18.76
N ARG A 394 22.06 6.90 17.52
CA ARG A 394 21.18 7.62 16.58
C ARG A 394 19.69 7.40 16.83
N THR A 395 19.28 6.19 17.15
CA THR A 395 17.88 5.85 17.47
C THR A 395 17.81 4.66 18.43
N ASP A 396 16.71 4.58 19.17
CA ASP A 396 16.50 3.52 20.17
C ASP A 396 16.52 2.12 19.55
N TRP A 397 15.94 1.94 18.35
CA TRP A 397 15.90 0.62 17.70
C TRP A 397 17.30 0.13 17.31
N ILE A 398 18.18 1.05 16.90
CA ILE A 398 19.59 0.74 16.58
C ILE A 398 20.35 0.37 17.85
N ASN A 399 20.12 1.10 18.95
CA ASN A 399 20.77 0.79 20.22
C ASN A 399 20.35 -0.58 20.73
N GLU A 400 19.06 -0.91 20.71
CA GLU A 400 18.57 -2.26 21.03
C GLU A 400 19.18 -3.31 20.08
N TRP A 401 19.29 -3.03 18.78
CA TRP A 401 19.93 -3.94 17.84
C TRP A 401 21.42 -4.19 18.17
N ILE A 402 22.18 -3.15 18.50
CA ILE A 402 23.58 -3.27 18.93
C ILE A 402 23.68 -4.10 20.21
N LEU A 403 22.82 -3.83 21.21
CA LEU A 403 22.79 -4.60 22.46
C LEU A 403 22.47 -6.08 22.22
N ALA A 404 21.57 -6.39 21.27
CA ALA A 404 21.28 -7.76 20.89
C ALA A 404 22.52 -8.48 20.34
N ARG A 405 23.30 -7.80 19.49
CA ARG A 405 24.56 -8.34 18.95
C ARG A 405 25.63 -8.52 20.02
N VAL A 406 25.77 -7.56 20.94
CA VAL A 406 26.70 -7.67 22.08
C VAL A 406 26.33 -8.86 22.97
N ALA A 407 25.04 -9.02 23.29
CA ALA A 407 24.56 -10.15 24.08
C ALA A 407 24.80 -11.49 23.38
N LEU A 408 24.56 -11.56 22.06
CA LEU A 408 24.83 -12.75 21.26
C LEU A 408 26.32 -13.11 21.27
N ASN A 409 27.20 -12.14 21.02
CA ASN A 409 28.65 -12.33 21.03
C ASN A 409 29.20 -12.69 22.42
N SER A 410 28.49 -12.31 23.49
CA SER A 410 28.83 -12.64 24.87
C SER A 410 28.26 -14.00 25.33
N GLY A 411 27.64 -14.77 24.42
CA GLY A 411 27.03 -16.07 24.75
C GLY A 411 25.75 -15.98 25.58
N ASN A 412 25.05 -14.84 25.54
CA ASN A 412 23.77 -14.61 26.24
C ASN A 412 22.58 -14.57 25.25
N PRO A 413 22.08 -15.73 24.80
CA PRO A 413 20.98 -15.79 23.83
C PRO A 413 19.66 -15.24 24.40
N GLY A 414 19.44 -15.32 25.72
CA GLY A 414 18.26 -14.73 26.36
C GLY A 414 18.27 -13.19 26.30
N GLY A 415 19.43 -12.58 26.57
CA GLY A 415 19.64 -11.14 26.39
C GLY A 415 19.52 -10.72 24.93
N ALA A 416 20.08 -11.50 24.00
CA ALA A 416 19.94 -11.24 22.56
C ALA A 416 18.47 -11.27 22.12
N LEU A 417 17.71 -12.27 22.56
CA LEU A 417 16.28 -12.40 22.26
C LEU A 417 15.47 -11.19 22.77
N TYR A 418 15.73 -10.74 23.99
CA TYR A 418 15.06 -9.58 24.59
C TYR A 418 15.29 -8.32 23.74
N HIS A 419 16.56 -8.02 23.45
CA HIS A 419 16.93 -6.83 22.69
C HIS A 419 16.47 -6.90 21.22
N TYR A 420 16.50 -8.07 20.59
CA TYR A 420 15.95 -8.24 19.23
C TYR A 420 14.44 -7.98 19.18
N LYS A 421 13.67 -8.42 20.19
CA LYS A 421 12.23 -8.12 20.27
C LYS A 421 11.96 -6.62 20.37
N ASN A 422 12.68 -5.92 21.23
CA ASN A 422 12.54 -4.47 21.39
C ASN A 422 12.96 -3.71 20.11
N ALA A 423 14.09 -4.10 19.51
CA ALA A 423 14.58 -3.52 18.28
C ALA A 423 13.55 -3.67 17.15
N HIS A 424 12.95 -4.86 17.00
CA HIS A 424 11.91 -5.11 15.99
C HIS A 424 10.73 -4.14 16.14
N GLU A 425 10.15 -4.05 17.35
CA GLU A 425 8.99 -3.20 17.60
C GLU A 425 9.28 -1.72 17.30
N LEU A 426 10.48 -1.25 17.65
CA LEU A 426 10.88 0.15 17.46
C LEU A 426 11.25 0.48 16.01
N ALA A 427 11.70 -0.51 15.23
CA ALA A 427 12.18 -0.38 13.85
C ALA A 427 11.07 -0.30 12.79
N LYS A 428 9.88 -0.86 13.08
CA LYS A 428 8.74 -0.85 12.14
C LYS A 428 8.45 0.57 11.64
N TYR A 429 8.28 0.69 10.32
CA TYR A 429 8.04 1.94 9.57
C TYR A 429 9.12 3.02 9.68
N LYS A 430 10.32 2.70 10.19
CA LYS A 430 11.41 3.68 10.38
C LYS A 430 12.76 3.23 9.85
N ALA A 431 13.03 1.93 9.88
CA ALA A 431 14.35 1.38 9.59
C ALA A 431 14.71 1.38 8.10
N GLY A 432 13.76 1.63 7.19
CA GLY A 432 14.01 1.58 5.75
C GLY A 432 14.75 0.30 5.35
N SER A 433 15.76 0.43 4.49
CA SER A 433 16.46 -0.73 3.94
C SER A 433 17.30 -1.48 4.99
N LEU A 434 17.68 -0.83 6.09
CA LEU A 434 18.39 -1.48 7.21
C LEU A 434 17.56 -2.59 7.86
N TYR A 435 16.22 -2.51 7.76
CA TYR A 435 15.36 -3.55 8.29
C TYR A 435 15.65 -4.92 7.64
N LEU A 436 16.02 -4.95 6.36
CA LEU A 436 16.34 -6.22 5.69
C LEU A 436 17.60 -6.88 6.27
N ILE A 437 18.60 -6.08 6.64
CA ILE A 437 19.81 -6.56 7.30
C ILE A 437 19.47 -7.10 8.69
N PHE A 438 18.71 -6.32 9.47
CA PHE A 438 18.20 -6.73 10.77
C PHE A 438 17.40 -8.05 10.67
N TYR A 439 16.52 -8.17 9.69
CA TYR A 439 15.74 -9.37 9.41
C TYR A 439 16.63 -10.59 9.18
N PHE A 440 17.66 -10.48 8.33
CA PHE A 440 18.60 -11.59 8.10
C PHE A 440 19.28 -12.04 9.39
N GLN A 441 19.71 -11.10 10.23
CA GLN A 441 20.37 -11.42 11.50
C GLN A 441 19.42 -12.07 12.50
N VAL A 442 18.18 -11.60 12.63
CA VAL A 442 17.18 -12.23 13.51
C VAL A 442 16.84 -13.63 13.02
N CYS A 443 16.63 -13.84 11.72
CA CYS A 443 16.37 -15.15 11.16
C CYS A 443 17.56 -16.10 11.36
N ALA A 444 18.78 -15.63 11.17
CA ALA A 444 20.00 -16.40 11.41
C ALA A 444 20.16 -16.78 12.89
N PHE A 445 19.88 -15.83 13.80
CA PHE A 445 19.85 -16.07 15.24
C PHE A 445 18.82 -17.15 15.60
N CYS A 446 17.57 -17.01 15.16
CA CYS A 446 16.52 -18.01 15.41
C CYS A 446 16.89 -19.38 14.83
N LYS A 447 17.44 -19.43 13.61
CA LYS A 447 17.89 -20.68 12.98
C LYS A 447 19.03 -21.35 13.76
N SER A 448 19.99 -20.57 14.25
CA SER A 448 21.08 -21.06 15.09
C SER A 448 20.57 -21.64 16.41
N GLN A 449 19.64 -20.94 17.08
CA GLN A 449 19.03 -21.43 18.32
C GLN A 449 18.19 -22.69 18.09
N PHE A 450 17.45 -22.77 16.99
CA PHE A 450 16.74 -24.00 16.59
C PHE A 450 17.69 -25.18 16.43
N LYS A 451 18.80 -25.01 15.69
CA LYS A 451 19.81 -26.08 15.52
C LYS A 451 20.37 -26.55 16.87
N LYS A 452 20.69 -25.62 17.77
CA LYS A 452 21.24 -25.91 19.09
C LYS A 452 20.25 -26.65 19.99
N LEU A 453 19.03 -26.13 20.11
CA LEU A 453 17.98 -26.70 20.96
C LEU A 453 17.48 -28.05 20.43
N ARG A 454 17.41 -28.20 19.10
CA ARG A 454 17.09 -29.49 18.48
C ARG A 454 18.13 -30.56 18.80
N ALA A 455 19.42 -30.20 18.82
CA ALA A 455 20.49 -31.12 19.20
C ALA A 455 20.38 -31.58 20.67
N THR A 456 19.76 -30.79 21.54
CA THR A 456 19.51 -31.12 22.95
C THR A 456 18.08 -31.63 23.23
N SER A 457 17.25 -31.83 22.19
CA SER A 457 15.83 -32.21 22.29
C SER A 457 14.95 -31.22 23.08
N GLU A 458 15.29 -29.93 23.02
CA GLU A 458 14.59 -28.83 23.70
C GLU A 458 13.79 -27.95 22.70
N GLU A 459 13.15 -28.58 21.70
CA GLU A 459 12.37 -27.87 20.67
C GLU A 459 11.22 -27.02 21.26
N ASP A 460 10.62 -27.46 22.37
CA ASP A 460 9.58 -26.69 23.07
C ASP A 460 10.06 -25.31 23.57
N VAL A 461 11.35 -25.20 23.92
CA VAL A 461 11.97 -23.92 24.31
C VAL A 461 12.08 -23.01 23.10
N PHE A 462 12.40 -23.56 21.92
CA PHE A 462 12.41 -22.81 20.67
C PHE A 462 11.01 -22.26 20.35
N ASP A 463 10.01 -23.15 20.35
CA ASP A 463 8.63 -22.81 20.01
C ASP A 463 8.05 -21.75 20.96
N ARG A 464 8.41 -21.80 22.24
CA ARG A 464 7.90 -20.84 23.24
C ARG A 464 8.54 -19.46 23.13
N PHE A 465 9.84 -19.37 22.83
CA PHE A 465 10.59 -18.12 23.02
C PHE A 465 11.12 -17.49 21.74
N TYR A 466 11.58 -18.30 20.79
CA TYR A 466 12.30 -17.87 19.58
C TYR A 466 11.42 -17.89 18.33
N GLU A 467 10.56 -18.90 18.15
CA GLU A 467 9.57 -18.95 17.06
C GLU A 467 8.76 -17.65 16.99
N PRO A 468 8.25 -17.08 18.11
CA PRO A 468 7.44 -15.88 18.04
C PRO A 468 8.20 -14.69 17.45
N LEU A 469 9.49 -14.52 17.79
CA LEU A 469 10.30 -13.45 17.21
C LEU A 469 10.48 -13.67 15.69
N GLY A 470 10.86 -14.88 15.28
CA GLY A 470 11.02 -15.22 13.85
C GLY A 470 9.72 -15.01 13.05
N SER A 471 8.59 -15.37 13.65
CA SER A 471 7.25 -15.22 13.08
C SER A 471 6.89 -13.75 12.88
N GLU A 472 7.05 -12.92 13.90
CA GLU A 472 6.73 -11.49 13.82
C GLU A 472 7.63 -10.72 12.83
N VAL A 473 8.96 -10.96 12.85
CA VAL A 473 9.85 -10.28 11.88
C VAL A 473 9.54 -10.68 10.44
N SER A 474 9.17 -11.94 10.21
CA SER A 474 8.79 -12.46 8.89
C SER A 474 7.46 -11.90 8.44
N LYS A 475 6.43 -11.86 9.31
CA LYS A 475 5.13 -11.26 8.99
C LYS A 475 5.29 -9.81 8.56
N TYR A 476 6.06 -9.02 9.30
CA TYR A 476 6.32 -7.63 8.94
C TYR A 476 7.15 -7.53 7.65
N ALA A 477 8.20 -8.34 7.49
CA ALA A 477 9.02 -8.35 6.27
C ALA A 477 8.18 -8.65 5.01
N ILE A 478 7.23 -9.58 5.08
CA ILE A 478 6.30 -9.88 3.98
C ILE A 478 5.29 -8.73 3.81
N LEU A 479 4.73 -8.22 4.91
CA LEU A 479 3.76 -7.12 4.91
C LEU A 479 4.30 -5.91 4.15
N VAL A 480 5.50 -5.44 4.48
CA VAL A 480 6.09 -4.29 3.80
C VAL A 480 6.84 -4.67 2.53
N GLY A 481 7.01 -5.96 2.19
CA GLY A 481 7.55 -6.43 0.89
C GLY A 481 9.06 -6.65 0.81
N PHE A 482 9.75 -6.76 1.94
CA PHE A 482 11.16 -7.19 2.01
C PHE A 482 11.31 -8.66 1.62
N SER A 483 10.39 -9.51 2.06
CA SER A 483 10.36 -10.94 1.77
C SER A 483 9.27 -11.26 0.74
N PRO A 484 9.47 -12.25 -0.14
CA PRO A 484 8.41 -12.81 -0.98
C PRO A 484 7.21 -13.25 -0.15
N ASN A 485 6.03 -13.18 -0.75
CA ASN A 485 4.84 -13.79 -0.17
C ASN A 485 4.69 -15.23 -0.68
N HIS A 486 4.15 -16.09 0.16
CA HIS A 486 3.79 -17.46 -0.19
C HIS A 486 2.28 -17.54 -0.35
N THR A 487 1.83 -17.80 -1.57
CA THR A 487 0.44 -18.18 -1.80
C THR A 487 0.37 -19.69 -1.89
N ARG A 488 -0.77 -20.27 -1.53
CA ARG A 488 -1.04 -21.66 -1.89
C ARG A 488 -1.74 -21.68 -3.22
N ASP A 489 -1.34 -22.61 -4.08
CA ASP A 489 -2.11 -22.90 -5.27
C ASP A 489 -3.54 -23.30 -4.87
N PRO A 490 -4.57 -22.63 -5.40
CA PRO A 490 -5.95 -22.87 -4.98
C PRO A 490 -6.48 -24.26 -5.39
N LYS A 491 -5.82 -24.94 -6.33
CA LYS A 491 -6.15 -26.32 -6.74
C LYS A 491 -5.33 -27.33 -5.94
N THR A 492 -4.03 -27.10 -5.76
CA THR A 492 -3.13 -28.12 -5.20
C THR A 492 -2.73 -27.89 -3.74
N LEU A 493 -3.10 -26.74 -3.17
CA LEU A 493 -2.71 -26.28 -1.84
C LEU A 493 -1.19 -26.19 -1.61
N MET A 494 -0.37 -26.41 -2.64
CA MET A 494 1.08 -26.35 -2.50
C MET A 494 1.54 -24.90 -2.38
N PRO A 495 2.50 -24.61 -1.49
CA PRO A 495 3.05 -23.28 -1.38
C PRO A 495 3.79 -22.92 -2.67
N ARG A 496 3.53 -21.70 -3.14
CA ARG A 496 4.21 -21.08 -4.27
C ARG A 496 4.69 -19.71 -3.84
N SER A 497 5.98 -19.49 -4.00
CA SER A 497 6.59 -18.18 -3.80
C SER A 497 6.20 -17.23 -4.91
N SER A 498 5.89 -15.99 -4.57
CA SER A 498 5.72 -14.92 -5.56
C SER A 498 7.04 -14.51 -6.23
N ALA A 499 8.19 -14.84 -5.61
CA ALA A 499 9.52 -14.46 -6.06
C ALA A 499 10.57 -15.51 -5.65
N PRO A 500 10.67 -16.64 -6.37
CA PRO A 500 11.49 -17.79 -5.96
C PRO A 500 13.00 -17.50 -5.93
N ILE A 501 13.53 -16.68 -6.86
CA ILE A 501 14.97 -16.33 -6.88
C ILE A 501 15.30 -15.45 -5.68
N LYS A 502 14.44 -14.47 -5.38
CA LYS A 502 14.54 -13.63 -4.18
C LYS A 502 14.55 -14.47 -2.91
N GLU A 503 13.62 -15.41 -2.79
CA GLU A 503 13.54 -16.32 -1.64
C GLU A 503 14.82 -17.14 -1.47
N GLN A 504 15.29 -17.79 -2.54
CA GLN A 504 16.51 -18.61 -2.49
C GLN A 504 17.73 -17.78 -2.06
N THR A 505 17.88 -16.56 -2.58
CA THR A 505 18.99 -15.67 -2.22
C THR A 505 18.92 -15.27 -0.74
N MET A 506 17.73 -14.92 -0.25
CA MET A 506 17.52 -14.58 1.16
C MET A 506 17.84 -15.77 2.08
N ILE A 507 17.40 -16.99 1.72
CA ILE A 507 17.70 -18.22 2.48
C ILE A 507 19.21 -18.44 2.55
N ARG A 508 19.93 -18.35 1.42
CA ARG A 508 21.40 -18.53 1.39
C ARG A 508 22.13 -17.57 2.33
N LYS A 509 21.68 -16.30 2.39
CA LYS A 509 22.26 -15.30 3.31
C LYS A 509 22.02 -15.64 4.77
N ILE A 510 20.78 -16.02 5.11
CA ILE A 510 20.41 -16.44 6.47
C ILE A 510 21.24 -17.65 6.89
N ASP A 511 21.44 -18.60 5.98
CA ASP A 511 22.17 -19.83 6.25
C ASP A 511 23.65 -19.57 6.52
N SER A 512 24.29 -18.75 5.69
CA SER A 512 25.67 -18.32 5.90
C SER A 512 25.86 -17.58 7.23
N LEU A 513 24.93 -16.68 7.59
CA LEU A 513 24.99 -15.97 8.87
C LEU A 513 24.76 -16.90 10.06
N ALA A 514 23.83 -17.84 9.96
CA ALA A 514 23.52 -18.79 11.03
C ALA A 514 24.72 -19.71 11.32
N GLU A 515 25.47 -20.11 10.29
CA GLU A 515 26.71 -20.89 10.43
C GLU A 515 27.79 -20.12 11.19
N ARG A 516 27.99 -18.83 10.88
CA ARG A 516 28.94 -17.97 11.61
C ARG A 516 28.58 -17.83 13.09
N ILE A 517 27.29 -17.62 13.41
CA ILE A 517 26.81 -17.56 14.80
C ILE A 517 27.06 -18.90 15.50
N GLY A 518 26.76 -20.02 14.82
CA GLY A 518 26.97 -21.37 15.35
C GLY A 518 28.44 -21.77 15.55
N SER A 519 29.37 -21.11 14.85
CA SER A 519 30.82 -21.38 14.93
C SER A 519 31.55 -20.49 15.95
N SER A 520 30.84 -19.51 16.54
CA SER A 520 31.38 -18.53 17.49
C SER A 520 31.22 -18.98 18.97
N HIS A 521 30.76 -20.22 19.18
CA HIS A 521 30.56 -20.89 20.45
C HIS A 521 31.09 -22.32 20.34
#